data_AF-A0A357ZCS6-F1
#
_entry.id   AF-A0A357ZCS6-F1
#
_cell.length_a   1.000
_cell.length_b   1.000
_cell.length_c   1.000
_cell.angle_alpha   90.00
_cell.angle_beta   90.00
_cell.angle_gamma   90.00
#
_symmetry.space_group_name_H-M   'P 1'
#
loop_
_entity.id
_entity.type
_entity.pdbx_description
1 polymer ?
#
loop_
_entity_poly.entity_id
_entity_poly.type
_entity_poly.pdbx_seq_one_letter_code
_entity_poly.pdbx_strand_id
1 'polypeptide(L)' 'MSTSLARTYVRGNVLYGLDKRSEYRYSHENPSIVKIYEEYFGAPLSERSHHLLHTDHHGWVMPNNGR' A
#
# COMPACT_ATOMS: atom_id res chain seq x y z
N MET A 1 -19.48 -18.07 -22.53
CA MET A 1 -18.33 -17.94 -21.60
C MET A 1 -18.36 -16.54 -21.00
N SER A 2 -18.44 -16.43 -19.66
CA SER A 2 -18.59 -15.16 -18.94
C SER A 2 -17.38 -14.25 -19.16
N THR A 3 -17.59 -13.10 -19.78
CA THR A 3 -16.56 -12.14 -20.23
C THR A 3 -15.86 -11.35 -19.10
N SER A 4 -16.35 -11.45 -17.86
CA SER A 4 -15.80 -10.70 -16.72
C SER A 4 -14.52 -11.34 -16.16
N LEU A 5 -14.50 -12.67 -15.97
CA LEU A 5 -13.35 -13.39 -15.41
C LEU A 5 -12.13 -13.29 -16.32
N ALA A 6 -12.33 -13.40 -17.63
CA ALA A 6 -11.27 -13.24 -18.62
C ALA A 6 -10.63 -11.84 -18.55
N ARG A 7 -11.43 -10.80 -18.30
CA ARG A 7 -10.94 -9.41 -18.20
C ARG A 7 -10.14 -9.16 -16.92
N THR A 8 -10.61 -9.68 -15.79
CA THR A 8 -9.86 -9.58 -14.51
C THR A 8 -8.52 -10.29 -14.62
N TYR A 9 -8.49 -11.48 -15.22
CA TYR A 9 -7.26 -12.25 -15.44
C TYR A 9 -6.24 -11.51 -16.30
N VAL A 10 -6.67 -10.93 -17.43
CA VAL A 10 -5.79 -10.13 -18.29
C VAL A 10 -5.22 -8.92 -17.54
N ARG A 11 -6.04 -8.20 -16.77
CA ARG A 11 -5.56 -7.06 -15.96
C ARG A 11 -4.54 -7.49 -14.91
N GLY A 12 -4.79 -8.59 -14.21
CA GLY A 12 -3.84 -9.14 -13.23
C GLY A 12 -2.49 -9.46 -13.85
N ASN A 13 -2.48 -10.13 -15.01
CA ASN A 13 -1.23 -10.46 -15.71
C ASN A 13 -0.44 -9.22 -16.13
N VAL A 14 -1.12 -8.16 -16.57
CA VAL A 14 -0.45 -6.89 -16.88
C VAL A 14 0.19 -6.29 -15.64
N LEU A 15 -0.52 -6.24 -14.51
CA LEU A 15 0.01 -5.71 -13.24
C LEU A 15 1.23 -6.52 -12.76
N TYR A 16 1.16 -7.85 -12.78
CA TYR A 16 2.30 -8.71 -12.45
C TYR A 16 3.48 -8.53 -13.40
N GLY A 17 3.21 -8.28 -14.68
CA GLY A 17 4.25 -7.98 -15.66
C GLY A 17 4.96 -6.66 -15.38
N LEU A 18 4.23 -5.64 -14.93
CA LEU A 18 4.79 -4.35 -14.53
C LEU A 18 5.63 -4.49 -13.24
N ASP A 19 5.12 -5.18 -12.23
CA ASP A 19 5.84 -5.45 -10.97
C ASP A 19 7.20 -6.11 -11.22
N LYS A 20 7.23 -7.14 -12.08
CA LYS A 20 8.47 -7.87 -12.44
C LYS A 20 9.54 -7.01 -13.11
N ARG A 21 9.16 -5.92 -13.77
CA ARG A 21 10.07 -5.01 -14.47
C ARG A 21 10.38 -3.74 -13.69
N SER A 22 9.82 -3.59 -12.49
CA SER A 22 10.11 -2.45 -11.63
C SER A 22 11.59 -2.45 -11.26
N GLU A 23 12.24 -1.29 -11.36
CA GLU A 23 13.63 -1.10 -10.93
C GLU A 23 13.80 -1.39 -9.43
N TYR A 24 12.85 -0.91 -8.62
CA TYR A 24 12.73 -1.23 -7.21
C TYR A 24 11.50 -2.10 -7.01
N ARG A 25 11.73 -3.39 -6.76
CA ARG A 25 10.64 -4.35 -6.53
C ARG A 25 10.26 -4.44 -5.06
N TYR A 26 11.21 -4.24 -4.15
CA TYR A 26 10.96 -4.27 -2.73
C TYR A 26 10.91 -2.86 -2.15
N SER A 27 9.90 -2.58 -1.32
CA SER A 27 9.69 -1.22 -0.78
C SER A 27 10.84 -0.73 0.10
N HIS A 28 11.56 -1.64 0.77
CA HIS A 28 12.73 -1.29 1.59
C HIS A 28 13.98 -0.98 0.77
N GLU A 29 14.00 -1.30 -0.53
CA GLU A 29 15.08 -0.92 -1.45
C GLU A 29 14.80 0.44 -2.12
N ASN A 30 13.58 0.98 -1.99
CA ASN A 30 13.23 2.24 -2.61
C ASN A 30 13.97 3.40 -1.92
N PRO A 31 14.83 4.15 -2.65
CA PRO A 31 15.68 5.18 -2.05
C PRO A 31 14.88 6.32 -1.41
N SER A 32 13.68 6.63 -1.92
CA SER A 32 12.81 7.65 -1.32
C SER A 32 12.23 7.19 0.02
N ILE A 33 11.94 5.88 0.16
CA ILE A 33 11.46 5.30 1.42
C ILE A 33 12.59 5.27 2.44
N VAL A 34 13.78 4.82 2.05
CA VAL A 34 14.95 4.83 2.95
C VAL A 34 15.20 6.24 3.47
N LYS A 35 15.26 7.23 2.57
CA LYS A 35 15.52 8.63 2.93
C LYS A 35 14.50 9.21 3.90
N ILE A 36 13.21 9.00 3.68
CA ILE A 36 12.17 9.56 4.57
C ILE A 36 12.17 8.90 5.95
N TYR A 37 12.55 7.62 6.04
CA TYR A 37 12.74 6.99 7.35
C TYR A 37 13.99 7.51 8.04
N GLU A 38 15.12 7.65 7.35
CA GLU A 38 16.35 8.19 7.95
C GLU A 38 16.20 9.65 8.42
N GLU A 39 15.57 10.50 7.61
CA GLU A 39 15.52 11.95 7.87
C GLU A 39 14.31 12.38 8.71
N TYR A 40 13.20 11.62 8.68
CA TYR A 40 11.94 12.09 9.25
C TYR A 40 11.26 11.09 10.19
N PHE A 41 11.02 9.84 9.77
CA PHE A 41 10.26 8.90 10.61
C PHE A 41 11.11 8.14 11.64
N GLY A 42 12.43 8.11 11.46
CA GLY A 42 13.36 7.28 12.22
C GLY A 42 13.20 5.81 11.87
N ALA A 43 12.48 5.07 12.70
CA ALA A 43 12.26 3.63 12.54
C ALA A 43 10.80 3.31 12.16
N PRO A 44 10.53 2.17 11.51
CA PRO A 44 9.19 1.61 11.41
C PRO A 44 8.55 1.51 12.80
N LEU A 45 7.25 1.80 12.88
CA LEU A 45 6.48 1.82 14.14
C LEU A 45 6.95 2.85 15.18
N SER A 46 7.72 3.87 14.77
CA SER A 46 8.00 5.02 15.64
C SER A 46 6.71 5.76 16.01
N GLU A 47 6.73 6.52 17.11
CA GLU A 47 5.59 7.35 17.55
C GLU A 47 5.07 8.24 16.41
N ARG A 48 6.00 8.88 15.67
CA ARG A 48 5.66 9.73 14.52
C ARG A 48 5.00 8.93 13.39
N SER A 49 5.49 7.73 13.11
CA SER A 49 4.87 6.84 12.13
C SER A 49 3.47 6.46 12.59
N HIS A 50 3.29 6.09 13.87
CA HIS A 50 2.01 5.73 14.46
C HIS A 50 0.96 6.82 14.28
N HIS A 51 1.30 8.08 14.57
CA HIS A 51 0.36 9.20 14.43
C HIS A 51 0.02 9.56 12.97
N LEU A 52 0.93 9.32 12.01
CA LEU A 52 0.76 9.77 10.62
C LEU A 52 0.35 8.68 9.63
N LEU A 53 0.80 7.45 9.84
CA LEU A 53 0.66 6.34 8.89
C LEU A 53 -0.29 5.24 9.39
N HIS A 54 -0.57 5.20 10.69
CA HIS A 54 -1.47 4.20 11.28
C HIS A 54 -2.82 4.82 11.64
N THR A 55 -3.84 3.96 11.73
CA THR A 55 -5.19 4.35 12.11
C THR A 55 -5.75 3.30 13.06
N ASP A 56 -6.65 3.74 13.95
CA ASP A 56 -7.38 2.84 14.83
C ASP A 56 -8.69 2.41 14.17
N HIS A 57 -8.83 1.11 13.92
CA HIS A 57 -10.04 0.55 13.34
C HIS A 57 -11.26 0.63 14.26
N HIS A 58 -11.06 0.76 15.57
CA HIS A 58 -12.16 0.97 16.53
C HIS A 58 -12.61 2.43 16.60
N GLY A 59 -11.71 3.37 16.30
CA GLY A 59 -12.05 4.78 16.14
C GLY A 59 -12.77 5.09 14.83
N TRP A 60 -12.70 4.19 13.85
CA TRP A 60 -13.40 4.36 12.59
C TRP A 60 -14.88 3.98 12.71
N VAL A 61 -15.73 5.01 12.69
CA VAL A 61 -17.18 4.83 12.61
C VAL A 61 -17.58 4.89 11.13
N MET A 62 -18.16 3.79 10.63
CA MET A 62 -18.82 3.75 9.32
C MET A 62 -19.82 4.92 9.21
N PRO A 63 -19.70 5.81 8.20
CA PRO A 63 -20.55 7.01 8.09
C PRO A 63 -22.05 6.78 7.91
N ASN A 64 -22.55 5.54 8.02
CA ASN A 64 -23.96 5.17 7.84
C ASN A 64 -24.42 4.04 8.78
N ASN A 65 -23.82 3.85 9.96
CA ASN A 65 -24.20 2.78 10.92
C ASN A 65 -25.56 3.01 11.62
N GLY A 66 -26.51 3.68 10.97
CA GLY A 66 -27.78 4.11 11.58
C GLY A 66 -28.86 4.50 10.58
N ARG A 67 -28.94 3.82 9.43
CA ARG A 67 -30.12 3.86 8.55
C ARG A 67 -30.70 2.46 8.39
#